data_AF-A0AAW9V5Q0-F1
#
_entry.id   AF-A0AAW9V5Q0-F1
#
_cell.length_a   1.000
_cell.length_b   1.000
_cell.length_c   1.000
_cell.angle_alpha   90.00
_cell.angle_beta   90.00
_cell.angle_gamma   90.00
#
_symmetry.space_group_name_H-M   'P 1'
#
loop_
_entity.id
_entity.type
_entity.pdbx_description
1 polymer ?
#
loop_
_entity_poly.entity_id
_entity_poly.type
_entity_poly.pdbx_seq_one_letter_code
_entity_poly.pdbx_strand_id
1 'polypeptide(L)'
;MNFLHTRMHLNAGDTVVVDCSHQCNVLLMTDSNFNNYRSRRGFQHHGGGGFFEKLPAQLHVPHSGYWNVTLDIGGGSASVRHSITVIPA
;
A
#
# COMPACT_ATOMS: atom_id res chain seq x y z
N MET A 1 -4.85 -15.31 1.03
CA MET A 1 -3.96 -14.14 1.01
C MET A 1 -4.55 -13.19 2.00
N ASN A 2 -3.80 -12.81 3.03
CA ASN A 2 -4.30 -11.97 4.10
C ASN A 2 -3.53 -10.67 4.06
N PHE A 3 -4.22 -9.58 3.74
CA PHE A 3 -3.65 -8.24 3.68
C PHE A 3 -4.64 -7.26 4.30
N LEU A 4 -4.11 -6.18 4.84
CA LEU A 4 -4.91 -5.02 5.17
C LEU A 4 -5.09 -4.19 3.89
N HIS A 5 -6.26 -3.60 3.72
CA HIS A 5 -6.60 -2.84 2.53
C HIS A 5 -7.41 -1.62 2.90
N THR A 6 -7.07 -0.49 2.29
CA THR A 6 -7.92 0.68 2.26
C THR A 6 -7.96 1.25 0.84
N ARG A 7 -9.12 1.77 0.44
CA ARG A 7 -9.29 2.50 -0.81
C ARG A 7 -9.59 3.96 -0.48
N MET A 8 -8.82 4.86 -1.05
CA MET A 8 -8.94 6.29 -0.76
C MET A 8 -8.66 7.15 -1.98
N HIS A 9 -9.24 8.35 -2.00
CA HIS A 9 -8.92 9.35 -3.01
C HIS A 9 -7.67 10.11 -2.57
N LEU A 10 -6.68 10.22 -3.46
CA LEU A 10 -5.43 10.94 -3.24
C LEU A 10 -5.21 11.93 -4.38
N ASN A 11 -4.44 12.97 -4.13
CA ASN A 11 -4.04 13.95 -5.13
C ASN A 11 -2.64 13.66 -5.65
N ALA A 12 -2.37 14.07 -6.89
CA ALA A 12 -1.02 14.04 -7.44
C ALA A 12 -0.06 14.81 -6.53
N GLY A 13 1.07 14.19 -6.19
CA GLY A 13 2.08 14.76 -5.30
C GLY A 13 1.90 14.38 -3.83
N ASP A 14 0.72 13.89 -3.41
CA ASP A 14 0.54 13.37 -2.05
C ASP A 14 1.56 12.24 -1.77
N THR A 15 1.96 12.11 -0.51
CA THR A 15 2.81 11.02 -0.04
C THR A 15 2.05 10.18 0.97
N VAL A 16 1.83 8.90 0.65
CA VAL A 16 1.25 7.93 1.58
C VAL A 16 2.37 7.36 2.44
N VAL A 17 2.30 7.62 3.74
CA VAL A 17 3.23 7.11 4.74
C VAL A 17 2.59 5.93 5.45
N VAL A 18 3.23 4.78 5.37
CA VAL A 18 2.74 3.54 5.97
C VAL A 18 3.72 3.07 7.01
N ASP A 19 3.29 2.98 8.26
CA ASP A 19 4.05 2.38 9.35
C ASP A 19 3.53 0.98 9.66
N CYS A 20 4.44 0.06 10.01
CA CYS A 20 4.12 -1.31 10.35
C CYS A 20 5.19 -1.86 11.29
N SER A 21 4.79 -2.58 12.33
CA SER A 21 5.72 -3.19 13.30
C SER A 21 6.48 -4.40 12.75
N HIS A 22 6.20 -4.83 11.52
CA HIS A 22 6.83 -5.97 10.86
C HIS A 22 7.18 -5.61 9.41
N GLN A 23 8.19 -6.29 8.87
CA GLN A 23 8.44 -6.28 7.44
C GLN A 23 7.20 -6.74 6.67
N CYS A 24 6.86 -6.04 5.60
CA CYS A 24 5.67 -6.31 4.82
C CYS A 24 5.78 -5.76 3.40
N ASN A 25 4.93 -6.26 2.50
CA ASN A 25 4.72 -5.56 1.24
C ASN A 25 3.78 -4.39 1.47
N VAL A 26 4.18 -3.21 1.04
CA VAL A 26 3.32 -2.03 0.98
C VAL A 26 3.15 -1.63 -0.48
N LEU A 27 1.91 -1.69 -0.96
CA LEU A 27 1.61 -1.49 -2.38
C LEU A 27 0.58 -0.38 -2.54
N LEU A 28 0.85 0.53 -3.47
CA LEU A 28 -0.09 1.55 -3.96
C LEU A 28 -0.55 1.15 -5.36
N MET A 29 -1.84 0.92 -5.56
CA MET A 29 -2.38 0.35 -6.79
C MET A 29 -3.66 1.05 -7.25
N THR A 30 -3.86 1.10 -8.57
CA THR A 30 -5.17 1.43 -9.15
C THR A 30 -6.18 0.32 -8.85
N ASP A 31 -7.47 0.56 -9.08
CA ASP A 31 -8.51 -0.47 -8.91
C ASP A 31 -8.29 -1.70 -9.80
N SER A 32 -7.84 -1.51 -11.04
CA SER A 32 -7.53 -2.62 -11.95
C SER A 32 -6.37 -3.47 -11.42
N ASN A 33 -5.31 -2.82 -10.95
CA ASN A 33 -4.14 -3.50 -10.40
C ASN A 33 -4.46 -4.20 -9.07
N PHE A 34 -5.23 -3.58 -8.19
CA PHE A 34 -5.69 -4.23 -6.95
C PHE A 34 -6.56 -5.47 -7.22
N ASN A 35 -7.46 -5.39 -8.21
CA ASN A 35 -8.26 -6.55 -8.62
C ASN A 35 -7.39 -7.68 -9.17
N ASN A 36 -6.36 -7.37 -9.97
CA ASN A 36 -5.40 -8.37 -10.43
C ASN A 36 -4.60 -8.97 -9.26
N TYR A 37 -4.11 -8.13 -8.34
CA TYR A 37 -3.38 -8.54 -7.15
C TYR A 37 -4.18 -9.51 -6.29
N ARG A 38 -5.41 -9.15 -5.89
CA ARG A 38 -6.26 -10.00 -5.04
C ARG A 38 -6.66 -11.31 -5.73
N SER A 39 -6.73 -11.32 -7.06
CA SER A 39 -7.00 -12.50 -7.89
C SER A 39 -5.73 -13.27 -8.30
N ARG A 40 -4.55 -12.91 -7.77
CA ARG A 40 -3.25 -13.55 -8.05
C ARG A 40 -2.87 -13.55 -9.54
N ARG A 41 -3.21 -12.47 -10.23
CA ARG A 41 -2.83 -12.21 -11.64
C ARG A 41 -1.67 -11.22 -11.68
N GLY A 42 -1.07 -11.03 -12.85
CA GLY A 42 -0.07 -9.99 -13.06
C GLY A 42 -0.65 -8.60 -12.77
N PHE A 43 0.04 -7.82 -11.95
CA PHE A 43 -0.36 -6.48 -11.53
C PHE A 43 0.86 -5.56 -11.44
N GLN A 44 0.62 -4.25 -11.38
CA GLN A 44 1.64 -3.24 -11.13
C GLN A 44 1.32 -2.46 -9.85
N HIS A 45 2.34 -2.04 -9.14
CA HIS A 45 2.26 -1.08 -8.04
C HIS A 45 2.99 0.20 -8.43
N HIS A 46 2.69 1.28 -7.71
CA HIS A 46 3.15 2.63 -8.01
C HIS A 46 3.85 3.25 -6.81
N GLY A 47 4.43 4.43 -7.03
CA GLY A 47 4.94 5.28 -5.96
C GLY A 47 6.14 4.73 -5.19
N GLY A 48 6.84 3.73 -5.72
CA GLY A 48 7.93 3.06 -5.01
C GLY A 48 7.46 1.96 -4.05
N GLY A 49 6.24 1.44 -4.22
CA GLY A 49 5.77 0.28 -3.44
C GLY A 49 6.64 -0.97 -3.64
N GLY A 50 6.45 -1.95 -2.77
CA GLY A 50 7.25 -3.17 -2.78
C GLY A 50 7.37 -3.78 -1.39
N PHE A 51 8.42 -4.58 -1.19
CA PHE A 51 8.74 -5.19 0.10
C PHE A 51 9.64 -4.25 0.91
N PHE A 52 9.26 -4.01 2.17
CA PHE A 52 9.99 -3.14 3.09
C PHE A 52 10.40 -3.93 4.33
N GLU A 53 11.71 -3.99 4.58
CA GLU A 53 12.28 -4.54 5.83
C GLU A 53 12.24 -3.54 6.99
N LYS A 54 12.20 -2.24 6.65
CA LYS A 54 12.17 -1.13 7.60
C LYS A 54 11.07 -0.16 7.20
N LEU A 55 10.27 0.25 8.18
CA LEU A 55 9.16 1.17 8.05
C LEU A 55 9.39 2.41 8.93
N PRO A 56 8.80 3.58 8.59
CA PRO A 56 7.71 3.77 7.63
C PRO A 56 8.14 3.73 6.16
N ALA A 57 7.29 3.16 5.31
CA ALA A 57 7.38 3.26 3.86
C ALA A 57 6.71 4.56 3.39
N GLN A 58 7.25 5.19 2.34
CA GLN A 58 6.69 6.39 1.74
C GLN A 58 6.40 6.12 0.27
N LEU A 59 5.13 6.30 -0.14
CA LEU A 59 4.68 6.05 -1.50
C LEU A 59 4.21 7.35 -2.13
N HIS A 60 4.87 7.76 -3.20
CA HIS A 60 4.49 8.98 -3.93
C HIS A 60 3.31 8.73 -4.86
N VAL A 61 2.29 9.58 -4.79
CA VAL A 61 1.10 9.48 -5.63
C VAL A 61 1.37 10.15 -6.98
N PRO A 62 1.44 9.38 -8.09
CA PRO A 62 1.84 9.92 -9.39
C PRO A 62 0.74 10.75 -10.06
N HIS A 63 -0.53 10.50 -9.74
CA HIS A 63 -1.67 11.24 -10.29
C HIS A 63 -2.87 11.18 -9.34
N SER A 64 -3.72 12.20 -9.40
CA SER A 64 -4.95 12.27 -8.61
C SER A 64 -5.92 11.14 -8.98
N GLY A 65 -6.68 10.67 -8.00
CA GLY A 65 -7.73 9.67 -8.19
C GLY A 65 -7.84 8.69 -7.03
N TYR A 66 -8.58 7.61 -7.27
CA TYR A 66 -8.70 6.53 -6.29
C TYR A 66 -7.53 5.56 -6.36
N TRP A 67 -7.00 5.27 -5.19
CA TRP A 67 -5.89 4.35 -4.98
C TRP A 67 -6.25 3.32 -3.91
N ASN A 68 -5.68 2.13 -4.06
CA ASN A 68 -5.76 1.03 -3.12
C ASN A 68 -4.40 0.89 -2.47
N VAL A 69 -4.35 1.05 -1.15
CA VAL A 69 -3.15 0.82 -0.34
C VAL A 69 -3.32 -0.52 0.35
N THR A 70 -2.34 -1.42 0.17
CA THR A 70 -2.34 -2.72 0.83
C THR A 70 -1.09 -2.94 1.66
N LEU A 71 -1.24 -3.52 2.84
CA LEU A 71 -0.14 -4.07 3.65
C LEU A 71 -0.29 -5.59 3.68
N ASP A 72 0.65 -6.31 3.09
CA ASP A 72 0.70 -7.78 3.11
C ASP A 72 1.86 -8.25 4.00
N ILE A 73 1.49 -8.81 5.14
CA ILE A 73 2.39 -9.31 6.19
C ILE A 73 2.71 -10.82 6.03
N GLY A 74 2.42 -11.41 4.88
CA GLY A 74 2.80 -12.80 4.58
C GLY A 74 2.04 -13.86 5.38
N GLY A 75 0.91 -13.51 6.00
CA GLY A 75 0.06 -14.45 6.73
C GLY A 75 0.48 -14.74 8.18
N GLY A 76 1.37 -13.95 8.77
CA GLY A 76 1.65 -14.04 10.21
C GLY A 76 0.40 -13.72 11.04
N SER A 77 -0.01 -14.64 11.92
CA SER A 77 -1.18 -14.51 12.80
C SER A 77 -0.95 -13.60 14.01
N ALA A 78 -0.03 -12.64 13.90
CA ALA A 78 0.32 -11.73 14.98
C ALA A 78 -0.55 -10.47 14.93
N SER A 79 -0.87 -9.91 16.10
CA SER A 79 -1.41 -8.56 16.18
C SER A 79 -0.36 -7.58 15.64
N VAL A 80 -0.62 -7.00 14.47
CA VAL A 80 0.28 -6.04 13.81
C VAL A 80 -0.18 -4.62 14.09
N ARG A 81 0.70 -3.83 14.70
CA ARG A 81 0.52 -2.37 14.78
C ARG A 81 0.88 -1.78 13.42
N HIS A 82 -0.02 -0.98 12.89
CA HIS A 82 0.17 -0.32 11.61
C HIS A 82 -0.56 1.03 11.60
N SER A 83 -0.13 1.93 10.71
CA SER A 83 -0.86 3.16 10.42
C SER A 83 -0.69 3.54 8.96
N ILE A 84 -1.66 4.28 8.42
CA ILE A 84 -1.61 4.86 7.08
C ILE A 84 -1.92 6.35 7.25
N THR A 85 -0.96 7.19 6.90
CA THR A 85 -1.07 8.65 6.96
C THR A 85 -0.83 9.22 5.57
N VAL A 86 -1.52 10.32 5.22
CA VAL A 86 -1.28 11.05 3.98
C VAL A 86 -0.66 12.38 4.31
N ILE A 87 0.47 12.69 3.68
CA ILE A 87 1.08 14.01 3.66
C ILE A 87 0.64 14.66 2.34
N PRO A 88 -0.20 15.71 2.38
CA PRO A 88 -0.61 16.42 1.17
C PRO A 88 0.58 17.07 0.46
N ALA A 89 0.48 17.21 -0.87
CA ALA A 89 1.40 18.00 -1.68
C ALA A 89 1.46 19.49 -1.28
#